data_AF-A0A0C2DHP0-F1
#
_entry.id   AF-A0A0C2DHP0-F1
#
_cell.length_a   1.000
_cell.length_b   1.000
_cell.length_c   1.000
_cell.angle_alpha   90.00
_cell.angle_beta   90.00
_cell.angle_gamma   90.00
#
_symmetry.space_group_name_H-M   'P 1'
#
loop_
_entity.id
_entity.type
_entity.pdbx_description
1 polymer ?
#
loop_
_entity_poly.entity_id
_entity_poly.type
_entity_poly.pdbx_seq_one_letter_code
_entity_poly.pdbx_strand_id
1 'polypeptide(L)'
;INLHNFRRKDGALVLPIRVNIVEVFLSHLESPHCRKEVKQVVTIEQRKVVRLLSKGTCHFQFAMKQRIDLKEDPITMGKEIMID
;
A
#
# COMPACT_ATOMS: atom_id res chain seq x y z
N ILE A 1 7.83 0.77 8.29
CA ILE A 1 7.03 -0.27 7.58
C ILE A 1 7.35 -1.59 8.27
N ASN A 2 6.37 -2.24 8.93
CA ASN A 2 6.62 -3.56 9.53
C ASN A 2 6.58 -4.61 8.42
N LEU A 3 7.75 -5.15 8.08
CA LEU A 3 7.93 -6.12 7.01
C LEU A 3 8.14 -7.50 7.62
N HIS A 4 7.13 -8.36 7.52
CA HIS A 4 7.26 -9.78 7.82
C HIS A 4 7.06 -10.56 6.52
N ASN A 5 8.13 -11.22 6.07
CA ASN A 5 8.12 -12.02 4.86
C ASN A 5 7.43 -13.36 5.17
N PHE A 6 6.71 -13.92 4.20
CA PHE A 6 6.18 -15.27 4.34
C PHE A 6 6.29 -16.04 3.02
N ARG A 7 6.36 -17.37 3.11
CA ARG A 7 6.37 -18.25 1.94
C ARG A 7 4.95 -18.76 1.66
N ARG A 8 4.53 -18.69 0.40
CA ARG A 8 3.25 -19.22 -0.08
C ARG A 8 3.30 -20.73 -0.24
N LYS A 9 2.12 -21.35 -0.43
CA LYS A 9 1.98 -22.80 -0.69
C LYS A 9 2.68 -23.26 -1.97
N ASP A 10 2.83 -22.37 -2.95
CA ASP A 10 3.55 -22.61 -4.21
C ASP A 10 5.07 -22.38 -4.08
N GLY A 11 5.57 -22.13 -2.87
CA GLY A 11 6.99 -21.91 -2.61
C GLY A 11 7.47 -20.48 -2.85
N ALA A 12 6.67 -19.56 -3.40
CA ALA A 12 7.10 -18.20 -3.64
C ALA A 12 7.28 -17.40 -2.33
N LEU A 13 8.39 -16.68 -2.21
CA LEU A 13 8.61 -15.74 -1.11
C LEU A 13 7.85 -14.43 -1.40
N VAL A 14 7.07 -13.98 -0.42
CA VAL A 14 6.22 -12.80 -0.58
C VAL A 14 6.49 -11.78 0.51
N LEU A 15 6.63 -10.53 0.08
CA LEU A 15 6.63 -9.36 0.94
C LEU A 15 5.24 -8.72 0.95
N PRO A 16 4.48 -8.84 2.05
CA PRO A 16 3.22 -8.13 2.19
C PRO A 16 3.46 -6.65 2.40
N ILE A 17 2.93 -5.80 1.52
CA ILE A 17 2.94 -4.36 1.73
C ILE A 17 1.65 -4.00 2.47
N ARG A 18 1.81 -3.47 3.68
CA ARG A 18 0.72 -2.79 4.40
C ARG A 18 0.86 -1.30 4.17
N VAL A 19 -0.19 -0.68 3.65
CA VAL A 19 -0.22 0.76 3.39
C VAL A 19 -1.18 1.42 4.38
N ASN A 20 -0.76 2.54 4.97
CA ASN A 20 -1.65 3.35 5.78
C ASN A 20 -2.62 4.10 4.86
N ILE A 21 -3.90 3.78 4.95
CA ILE A 21 -4.94 4.35 4.10
C ILE A 21 -5.02 5.88 4.24
N VAL A 22 -4.74 6.43 5.43
CA VAL A 22 -4.73 7.87 5.65
C VAL A 22 -3.66 8.54 4.78
N GLU A 23 -2.45 7.98 4.75
CA GLU A 23 -1.34 8.53 3.96
C GLU A 23 -1.63 8.49 2.46
N VAL A 24 -2.28 7.42 1.99
CA VAL A 24 -2.71 7.29 0.58
C VAL A 24 -3.68 8.40 0.22
N PHE A 25 -4.71 8.60 1.04
CA PHE A 25 -5.71 9.64 0.79
C PHE A 25 -5.11 11.05 0.95
N LEU A 26 -4.21 11.26 1.90
CA LEU A 26 -3.55 12.55 2.11
C LEU A 26 -2.73 12.93 0.88
N SER A 27 -1.88 12.02 0.41
CA SER A 27 -1.10 12.19 -0.82
C SER A 27 -2.00 12.43 -2.05
N HIS A 28 -3.11 11.70 -2.16
CA HIS A 28 -4.05 11.90 -3.27
C HIS A 28 -4.73 13.27 -3.21
N LEU A 29 -5.21 13.71 -2.05
CA LEU A 29 -5.91 14.99 -1.88
C LEU A 29 -4.98 16.20 -2.07
N GLU A 30 -3.71 16.06 -1.71
CA GLU A 30 -2.66 17.06 -1.92
C GLU A 30 -2.18 17.13 -3.37
N SER A 31 -2.44 16.10 -4.18
CA SER A 31 -2.05 16.06 -5.58
C SER A 31 -2.69 17.22 -6.37
N PRO A 32 -1.92 17.90 -7.25
CA PRO A 32 -2.47 18.91 -8.16
C PRO A 32 -3.49 18.32 -9.15
N HIS A 33 -3.49 16.99 -9.33
CA HIS A 33 -4.42 16.28 -10.21
C HIS A 33 -5.70 15.80 -9.51
N CYS A 34 -5.84 16.07 -8.20
CA CYS A 34 -7.03 15.68 -7.46
C CYS A 34 -8.26 16.47 -7.92
N ARG A 35 -9.30 15.76 -8.39
CA ARG A 35 -10.57 16.36 -8.81
C ARG A 35 -11.27 17.04 -7.62
N LYS A 36 -11.90 18.19 -7.85
CA LYS A 36 -12.64 18.94 -6.81
C LYS A 36 -13.76 18.12 -6.20
N GLU A 37 -14.45 17.30 -7.00
CA GLU A 37 -15.50 16.38 -6.57
C GLU A 37 -15.01 15.41 -5.47
N VAL A 38 -13.77 14.92 -5.59
CA VAL A 38 -13.16 14.03 -4.58
C VAL A 38 -12.93 14.79 -3.28
N LYS A 39 -12.41 16.02 -3.34
CA LYS A 39 -12.16 16.85 -2.14
C LYS A 39 -13.44 17.21 -1.38
N GLN A 40 -14.59 17.22 -2.05
CA GLN A 40 -15.88 17.53 -1.43
C GLN A 40 -16.47 16.35 -0.66
N VAL A 41 -16.07 15.11 -1.00
CA VAL A 41 -16.64 13.89 -0.41
C VAL A 41 -15.67 13.16 0.51
N VAL A 42 -14.40 13.59 0.59
CA VAL A 42 -13.39 12.99 1.46
C VAL A 42 -12.87 14.00 2.46
N THR A 43 -12.85 13.61 3.73
CA THR A 43 -12.19 14.36 4.81
C THR A 43 -11.22 13.46 5.58
N ILE A 44 -10.11 14.05 6.06
CA ILE A 44 -9.14 13.36 6.93
C ILE A 44 -9.28 13.94 8.32
N GLU A 45 -9.74 13.13 9.26
CA GLU A 45 -9.92 13.51 10.66
C GLU A 45 -8.68 13.14 11.46
N GLN A 46 -8.05 14.14 12.08
CA GLN A 46 -6.90 14.00 12.99
C GLN A 46 -5.73 13.17 12.43
N ARG A 47 -5.57 13.09 11.10
CA ARG A 47 -4.61 12.20 10.41
C ARG A 47 -4.70 10.73 10.85
N LYS A 48 -5.87 10.28 11.28
CA LYS A 48 -6.11 8.90 11.75
C LYS A 48 -7.26 8.22 11.02
N VAL A 49 -8.24 9.00 10.57
CA VAL A 49 -9.46 8.47 9.97
C VAL A 49 -9.69 9.15 8.62
N VAL A 50 -9.95 8.34 7.59
CA VAL A 50 -10.49 8.82 6.32
C VAL A 50 -12.01 8.68 6.40
N ARG A 51 -12.72 9.80 6.24
CA ARG A 51 -14.18 9.84 6.20
C ARG A 51 -14.64 10.14 4.78
N LEU A 52 -15.62 9.35 4.32
CA LEU A 52 -16.21 9.44 3.00
C LEU A 52 -17.69 9.81 3.15
N LEU A 53 -18.12 10.93 2.57
CA LEU A 53 -19.49 11.45 2.67
C LEU A 53 -20.14 11.49 1.28
N SER A 54 -21.16 10.66 1.07
CA SER A 54 -21.96 10.64 -0.15
C SER A 54 -23.39 11.15 0.11
N LYS A 55 -23.95 11.91 -0.83
CA LYS A 55 -25.38 12.33 -0.81
C LYS A 55 -26.32 11.33 -1.50
N GLY A 56 -25.81 10.18 -1.95
CA GLY A 56 -26.56 9.13 -2.63
C GLY A 56 -25.75 7.83 -2.71
N THR A 57 -25.92 7.06 -3.79
CA THR A 57 -25.19 5.79 -3.98
C THR A 57 -23.72 6.05 -4.25
N CYS A 58 -22.83 5.37 -3.52
CA CYS A 58 -21.40 5.47 -3.72
C CYS A 58 -20.77 4.08 -3.90
N HIS A 59 -19.88 3.97 -4.89
CA HIS A 59 -19.08 2.78 -5.15
C HIS A 59 -17.62 3.12 -4.86
N PHE A 60 -17.05 2.48 -3.85
CA PHE A 60 -15.64 2.60 -3.55
C PHE A 60 -14.93 1.30 -3.91
N GLN A 61 -13.84 1.41 -4.67
CA GLN A 61 -12.97 0.28 -4.96
C GLN A 61 -11.61 0.54 -4.31
N PHE A 62 -11.26 -0.26 -3.32
CA PHE A 62 -9.96 -0.21 -2.66
C PHE A 62 -9.14 -1.43 -3.05
N ALA A 63 -7.99 -1.23 -3.69
CA ALA A 63 -6.99 -2.27 -3.85
C ALA A 63 -6.16 -2.38 -2.55
N MET A 64 -6.69 -3.12 -1.57
CA MET A 64 -6.17 -3.14 -0.19
C MET A 64 -5.00 -4.13 0.03
N LYS A 65 -4.71 -5.00 -0.94
CA LYS A 65 -3.71 -6.05 -0.79
C LYS A 65 -2.69 -5.98 -1.91
N GLN A 66 -1.61 -5.24 -1.66
CA GLN A 66 -0.45 -5.19 -2.52
C GLN A 66 0.61 -6.16 -1.99
N ARG A 67 1.24 -6.90 -2.89
CA ARG A 67 2.33 -7.82 -2.57
C ARG A 67 3.46 -7.64 -3.58
N ILE A 68 4.69 -7.83 -3.12
CA ILE A 68 5.84 -8.01 -4.00
C ILE A 68 6.17 -9.50 -3.95
N ASP A 69 6.16 -10.13 -5.11
CA ASP A 69 6.70 -11.49 -5.27
C ASP A 69 8.23 -11.36 -5.41
N LEU A 70 8.96 -12.01 -4.52
CA LEU A 70 10.43 -11.97 -4.50
C LEU A 70 10.97 -13.13 -5.33
N LYS A 71 12.01 -12.85 -6.14
CA LYS A 71 12.80 -13.88 -6.81
C LYS A 71 14.03 -14.18 -5.97
N GLU A 72 14.32 -15.47 -5.80
CA GLU A 72 15.48 -15.97 -5.08
C GLU A 72 16.41 -16.63 -6.09
N ASP A 73 17.66 -16.18 -6.15
CA ASP A 73 18.72 -16.88 -6.88
C ASP A 73 19.64 -17.57 -5.86
N PRO A 74 20.05 -18.83 -6.08
CA PRO A 74 20.93 -19.53 -5.16
C PRO A 74 22.28 -18.81 -5.06
N ILE A 75 22.73 -18.56 -3.83
CA ILE A 75 24.05 -17.99 -3.57
C ILE A 75 25.08 -19.04 -4.02
N THR A 76 25.84 -18.70 -5.06
CA THR A 76 26.99 -19.48 -5.51
C THR A 76 28.21 -19.03 -4.73
N MET A 77 29.01 -19.98 -4.21
CA MET A 77 30.26 -19.67 -3.50
C MET A 77 31.10 -18.69 -4.35
N GLY A 78 31.51 -17.57 -3.76
CA GLY A 78 32.21 -16.47 -4.43
C GLY A 78 31.36 -15.25 -4.80
N LYS A 79 30.04 -15.27 -4.56
CA LYS A 79 29.13 -14.11 -4.67
C LYS A 79 28.48 -13.74 -3.32
N GLU A 80 29.18 -13.95 -2.23
CA GLU A 80 28.72 -13.54 -0.91
C GLU A 80 28.76 -12.01 -0.83
N ILE A 81 27.62 -11.39 -0.59
CA ILE A 81 27.55 -9.97 -0.27
C ILE A 81 28.04 -9.87 1.18
N MET A 82 29.23 -9.33 1.40
CA MET A 82 29.68 -8.95 2.75
C MET A 82 28.76 -7.83 3.24
N ILE A 83 27.99 -8.10 4.29
CA ILE A 83 27.15 -7.11 4.96
C ILE A 83 27.89 -6.73 6.23
N ASP A 84 28.41 -5.50 6.29
CA ASP A 84 28.92 -4.84 7.51
C ASP A 84 27.76 -4.45 8.45
#